data_AF-A0A937DS91-F1
#
_entry.id   AF-A0A937DS91-F1
#
_cell.length_a   1.000
_cell.length_b   1.000
_cell.length_c   1.000
_cell.angle_alpha   90.00
_cell.angle_beta   90.00
_cell.angle_gamma   90.00
#
_symmetry.space_group_name_H-M   'P 1'
#
loop_
_entity.id
_entity.type
_entity.pdbx_description
1 polymer ?
#
loop_
_entity_poly.entity_id
_entity_poly.type
_entity_poly.pdbx_seq_one_letter_code
_entity_poly.pdbx_strand_id
1 'polypeptide(L)'
;AATSTLVALLLGYPMAYAIARAAPDRRPLLLMLVVLPFWTSFLIRIYAWMGLLANNGLIEQFLRWSGLASDPGSILGTEWAVHLGIVYAYLPFMVLPLYATLEKLDTSLLEAASDLGARPWQAFLTVTLPLSFPGIVAGCLLVFIPSVGEFVIPDLLGGTDTLMIGKVLWDEFFTNADWPLASAVAVCLLVLLVVPIAIFQRQQAKSLERQ
;
A
#
# COMPACT_ATOMS: atom_id res chain seq x y z
N ALA A 1 4.86 -8.55 0.39
CA ALA A 1 4.04 -7.68 1.27
C ALA A 1 4.82 -6.50 1.84
N ALA A 2 5.84 -6.71 2.70
CA ALA A 2 6.57 -5.62 3.36
C ALA A 2 7.12 -4.56 2.39
N THR A 3 7.75 -4.98 1.29
CA THR A 3 8.27 -4.07 0.25
C THR A 3 7.17 -3.21 -0.36
N SER A 4 6.05 -3.81 -0.77
CA SER A 4 4.90 -3.06 -1.31
C SER A 4 4.31 -2.10 -0.29
N THR A 5 4.22 -2.49 0.99
CA THR A 5 3.76 -1.62 2.07
C THR A 5 4.70 -0.42 2.26
N LEU A 6 6.01 -0.65 2.23
CA LEU A 6 7.01 0.42 2.34
C LEU A 6 6.91 1.38 1.16
N VAL A 7 6.82 0.87 -0.07
CA VAL A 7 6.66 1.70 -1.27
C VAL A 7 5.33 2.47 -1.22
N ALA A 8 4.24 1.81 -0.83
CA ALA A 8 2.95 2.47 -0.65
C ALA A 8 3.01 3.56 0.41
N LEU A 9 3.76 3.39 1.50
CA LEU A 9 3.98 4.42 2.52
C LEU A 9 4.79 5.59 1.95
N LEU A 10 5.89 5.31 1.23
CA LEU A 10 6.74 6.34 0.64
C LEU A 10 6.00 7.20 -0.39
N LEU A 11 5.01 6.64 -1.10
CA LEU A 11 4.16 7.37 -2.04
C LEU A 11 2.92 7.98 -1.38
N GLY A 12 2.26 7.21 -0.52
CA GLY A 12 1.00 7.57 0.12
C GLY A 12 1.17 8.66 1.18
N TYR A 13 2.30 8.70 1.89
CA TYR A 13 2.58 9.73 2.89
C TYR A 13 2.68 11.14 2.29
N PRO A 14 3.54 11.42 1.29
CA PRO A 14 3.59 12.75 0.69
C PRO A 14 2.26 13.13 0.02
N MET A 15 1.55 12.17 -0.59
CA MET A 15 0.22 12.41 -1.12
C MET A 15 -0.76 12.83 -0.02
N ALA A 16 -0.89 12.05 1.06
CA ALA A 16 -1.78 12.36 2.18
C ALA A 16 -1.42 13.69 2.84
N TYR A 17 -0.13 13.99 3.01
CA TYR A 17 0.35 15.25 3.55
C TYR A 17 -0.01 16.44 2.65
N ALA A 18 0.19 16.32 1.34
CA ALA A 18 -0.18 17.35 0.39
C ALA A 18 -1.70 17.60 0.37
N ILE A 19 -2.51 16.54 0.46
CA ILE A 19 -3.97 16.65 0.53
C ILE A 19 -4.41 17.31 1.85
N ALA A 20 -3.84 16.91 2.99
CA ALA A 20 -4.15 17.49 4.30
C ALA A 20 -3.78 18.98 4.38
N ARG A 21 -2.71 19.41 3.70
CA ARG A 21 -2.27 20.81 3.64
C ARG A 21 -2.93 21.62 2.52
N ALA A 22 -3.72 21.00 1.65
CA ALA A 22 -4.47 21.71 0.63
C ALA A 22 -5.62 22.53 1.24
N ALA A 23 -6.10 23.53 0.48
CA ALA A 23 -7.27 24.32 0.84
C ALA A 23 -8.47 23.42 1.17
N PRO A 24 -9.27 23.71 2.21
CA PRO A 24 -10.38 22.86 2.65
C PRO A 24 -11.33 22.45 1.52
N ASP A 25 -11.63 23.36 0.59
CA ASP A 25 -12.53 23.11 -0.53
C ASP A 25 -11.99 22.12 -1.57
N ARG A 26 -10.65 21.96 -1.64
CA ARG A 26 -9.98 21.06 -2.60
C ARG A 26 -9.77 19.65 -2.05
N ARG A 27 -9.79 19.47 -0.72
CA ARG A 27 -9.52 18.16 -0.10
C ARG A 27 -10.49 17.07 -0.58
N PRO A 28 -11.82 17.30 -0.64
CA PRO A 28 -12.76 16.29 -1.12
C PRO A 28 -12.48 15.87 -2.56
N LEU A 29 -12.15 16.83 -3.44
CA LEU A 29 -11.81 16.55 -4.83
C LEU A 29 -10.54 15.69 -4.93
N LEU A 30 -9.49 16.04 -4.20
CA LEU A 30 -8.23 15.29 -4.22
C LEU A 30 -8.39 13.88 -3.63
N LEU A 31 -9.17 13.72 -2.54
CA LEU A 31 -9.49 12.40 -2.00
C LEU A 31 -10.35 11.58 -2.97
N MET A 32 -11.30 12.22 -3.65
CA MET A 32 -12.10 11.58 -4.69
C MET A 32 -11.19 11.03 -5.79
N LEU A 33 -10.18 11.79 -6.26
CA LEU A 33 -9.23 11.31 -7.27
C LEU A 33 -8.43 10.09 -6.80
N VAL A 34 -8.05 10.03 -5.52
CA VAL A 34 -7.34 8.87 -4.94
C VAL A 34 -8.24 7.64 -4.86
N VAL A 35 -9.52 7.81 -4.52
CA VAL A 35 -10.48 6.72 -4.38
C VAL A 35 -11.12 6.34 -5.71
N LEU A 36 -11.09 7.21 -6.72
CA LEU A 36 -11.70 6.99 -8.04
C LEU A 36 -11.39 5.62 -8.66
N PRO A 37 -10.15 5.09 -8.62
CA PRO A 37 -9.85 3.76 -9.16
C PRO A 37 -10.70 2.64 -8.55
N PHE A 38 -11.18 2.79 -7.30
CA PHE A 38 -12.00 1.79 -6.62
C PHE A 38 -13.40 1.62 -7.20
N TRP A 39 -13.88 2.60 -7.98
CA TRP A 39 -15.17 2.51 -8.64
C TRP A 39 -15.17 1.50 -9.79
N THR A 40 -13.99 1.10 -10.26
CA THR A 40 -13.81 0.06 -11.27
C THR A 40 -13.50 -1.28 -10.63
N SER A 41 -13.96 -2.37 -11.26
CA SER A 41 -13.69 -3.72 -10.79
C SER A 41 -12.18 -3.96 -10.63
N PHE A 42 -11.81 -4.59 -9.51
CA PHE A 42 -10.43 -4.96 -9.22
C PHE A 42 -9.82 -5.79 -10.37
N LEU A 43 -10.54 -6.82 -10.85
CA LEU A 43 -10.04 -7.67 -11.94
C LEU A 43 -9.82 -6.89 -13.24
N ILE A 44 -10.73 -5.99 -13.60
CA ILE A 44 -10.59 -5.17 -14.83
C ILE A 44 -9.33 -4.31 -14.74
N ARG A 45 -9.04 -3.72 -13.58
CA ARG A 45 -7.82 -2.93 -13.38
C ARG A 45 -6.55 -3.78 -13.51
N ILE A 46 -6.53 -4.99 -12.96
CA ILE A 46 -5.38 -5.88 -13.06
C ILE A 46 -5.19 -6.36 -14.51
N TYR A 47 -6.27 -6.69 -15.23
CA TYR A 47 -6.20 -7.01 -16.66
C TYR A 47 -5.70 -5.84 -17.51
N ALA A 48 -6.12 -4.61 -17.18
CA ALA A 48 -5.59 -3.42 -17.83
C ALA A 48 -4.07 -3.30 -17.60
N TRP A 49 -3.60 -3.47 -16.35
CA TRP A 49 -2.16 -3.50 -16.05
C TRP A 49 -1.43 -4.63 -16.77
N MET A 50 -2.02 -5.83 -16.84
CA MET A 50 -1.46 -6.97 -17.57
C MET A 50 -1.23 -6.62 -19.05
N GLY A 51 -2.20 -5.98 -19.71
CA GLY A 51 -2.06 -5.50 -21.09
C GLY A 51 -1.05 -4.35 -21.25
N LEU A 52 -0.97 -3.45 -20.28
CA LEU A 52 0.00 -2.34 -20.29
C LEU A 52 1.45 -2.81 -20.14
N LEU A 53 1.66 -3.82 -19.29
CA LEU A 53 2.96 -4.40 -18.94
C LEU A 53 3.39 -5.55 -19.85
N ALA A 54 2.47 -6.08 -20.68
CA ALA A 54 2.76 -7.13 -21.63
C ALA A 54 3.91 -6.75 -22.58
N ASN A 55 4.51 -7.77 -23.19
CA ASN A 55 5.56 -7.58 -24.20
C ASN A 55 5.02 -6.72 -25.35
N ASN A 56 5.78 -5.70 -25.72
CA ASN A 56 5.40 -4.64 -26.64
C ASN A 56 4.13 -3.86 -26.23
N GLY A 57 3.81 -3.82 -24.93
CA GLY A 57 2.72 -3.02 -24.36
C GLY A 57 3.04 -1.52 -24.34
N LEU A 58 2.08 -0.71 -23.89
CA LEU A 58 2.22 0.76 -23.90
C LEU A 58 3.41 1.24 -23.06
N ILE A 59 3.73 0.57 -21.95
CA ILE A 59 4.83 0.96 -21.07
C ILE A 59 6.17 0.68 -21.75
N GLU A 60 6.34 -0.49 -22.36
CA GLU A 60 7.55 -0.85 -23.09
C GLU A 60 7.75 0.07 -24.32
N GLN A 61 6.68 0.38 -25.06
CA GLN A 61 6.74 1.33 -26.17
C GLN A 61 7.14 2.73 -25.70
N PHE A 62 6.61 3.19 -24.56
CA PHE A 62 6.97 4.48 -23.97
C PHE A 62 8.43 4.51 -23.50
N LEU A 63 8.93 3.44 -22.88
CA LEU A 63 10.33 3.31 -22.46
C LEU A 63 11.30 3.35 -23.66
N ARG A 64 10.93 2.68 -24.76
CA ARG A 64 11.68 2.72 -26.02
C ARG A 64 11.64 4.10 -26.67
N TRP A 65 10.47 4.73 -26.71
CA TRP A 65 10.28 6.06 -27.28
C TRP A 65 11.04 7.15 -26.51
N SER A 66 11.04 7.09 -25.18
CA SER A 66 11.74 8.05 -24.31
C SER A 66 13.26 7.87 -24.28
N GLY A 67 13.79 6.78 -24.86
CA GLY A 67 15.22 6.47 -24.86
C GLY A 67 15.76 6.02 -23.49
N LEU A 68 14.89 5.82 -22.49
CA LEU A 68 15.27 5.35 -21.15
C LEU A 68 15.76 3.89 -21.17
N ALA A 69 15.19 3.06 -22.05
CA ALA A 69 15.62 1.69 -22.27
C ALA A 69 15.27 1.25 -23.70
N SER A 70 16.28 0.92 -24.50
CA SER A 70 16.10 0.41 -25.87
C SER A 70 15.59 -1.03 -25.91
N ASP A 71 15.93 -1.82 -24.90
CA ASP A 71 15.40 -3.17 -24.67
C ASP A 71 15.18 -3.37 -23.15
N PRO A 72 14.00 -2.98 -22.61
CA PRO A 72 13.72 -3.10 -21.18
C PRO A 72 13.47 -4.56 -20.72
N GLY A 73 13.43 -5.53 -21.64
CA GLY A 73 13.05 -6.91 -21.33
C GLY A 73 11.57 -7.07 -20.94
N SER A 74 11.18 -8.28 -20.55
CA SER A 74 9.82 -8.59 -20.09
C SER A 74 9.58 -7.97 -18.71
N ILE A 75 8.69 -6.97 -18.64
CA ILE A 75 8.27 -6.37 -17.37
C ILE A 75 7.19 -7.24 -16.71
N LEU A 76 6.23 -7.72 -17.50
CA LEU A 76 5.26 -8.70 -17.05
C LEU A 76 5.96 -9.99 -16.62
N GLY A 77 5.46 -10.64 -15.57
CA GLY A 77 6.05 -11.87 -15.03
C GLY A 77 7.18 -11.62 -14.03
N THR A 78 7.47 -10.37 -13.67
CA THR A 78 8.51 -10.01 -12.71
C THR A 78 7.94 -9.67 -11.33
N GLU A 79 8.76 -9.77 -10.29
CA GLU A 79 8.41 -9.26 -8.94
C GLU A 79 8.04 -7.77 -8.97
N TRP A 80 8.66 -7.00 -9.87
CA TRP A 80 8.38 -5.58 -10.02
C TRP A 80 6.94 -5.32 -10.48
N ALA A 81 6.45 -6.06 -11.47
CA ALA A 81 5.06 -5.97 -11.93
C ALA A 81 4.07 -6.30 -10.79
N VAL A 82 4.39 -7.29 -9.97
CA VAL A 82 3.59 -7.66 -8.79
C VAL A 82 3.60 -6.53 -7.76
N HIS A 83 4.76 -5.96 -7.42
CA HIS A 83 4.84 -4.83 -6.50
C HIS A 83 4.06 -3.62 -7.01
N LEU A 84 4.17 -3.30 -8.30
CA LEU A 84 3.41 -2.21 -8.92
C LEU A 84 1.91 -2.44 -8.79
N GLY A 85 1.42 -3.64 -9.11
CA GLY A 85 0.01 -3.99 -8.99
C GLY A 85 -0.51 -3.86 -7.56
N ILE A 86 0.24 -4.37 -6.58
CA ILE A 86 -0.10 -4.28 -5.15
C ILE A 86 -0.13 -2.82 -4.68
N VAL A 87 0.91 -2.03 -5.00
CA VAL A 87 0.98 -0.63 -4.61
C VAL A 87 -0.20 0.13 -5.22
N TYR A 88 -0.47 -0.04 -6.51
CA TYR A 88 -1.61 0.61 -7.18
C TYR A 88 -2.96 0.21 -6.56
N ALA A 89 -3.16 -1.08 -6.28
CA ALA A 89 -4.41 -1.59 -5.73
C ALA A 89 -4.68 -1.06 -4.32
N TYR A 90 -3.64 -0.94 -3.50
CA TYR A 90 -3.78 -0.65 -2.07
C TYR A 90 -3.36 0.76 -1.65
N LEU A 91 -2.86 1.59 -2.58
CA LEU A 91 -2.45 2.98 -2.29
C LEU A 91 -3.54 3.79 -1.56
N PRO A 92 -4.83 3.72 -1.93
CA PRO A 92 -5.86 4.50 -1.23
C PRO A 92 -6.01 4.09 0.23
N PHE A 93 -5.82 2.82 0.57
CA PHE A 93 -5.86 2.35 1.97
C PHE A 93 -4.66 2.83 2.80
N MET A 94 -3.55 3.20 2.16
CA MET A 94 -2.46 3.91 2.84
C MET A 94 -2.81 5.39 3.05
N VAL A 95 -3.35 6.05 2.00
CA VAL A 95 -3.61 7.49 2.00
C VAL A 95 -4.71 7.89 2.98
N LEU A 96 -5.82 7.15 3.04
CA LEU A 96 -6.99 7.52 3.86
C LEU A 96 -6.71 7.66 5.37
N PRO A 97 -6.12 6.66 6.06
CA PRO A 97 -5.80 6.80 7.49
C PRO A 97 -4.70 7.84 7.74
N LEU A 98 -3.72 8.00 6.84
CA LEU A 98 -2.71 9.05 6.93
C LEU A 98 -3.35 10.43 6.81
N TYR A 99 -4.26 10.62 5.86
CA TYR A 99 -4.98 11.88 5.70
C TYR A 99 -5.81 12.19 6.96
N ALA A 100 -6.54 11.20 7.49
CA ALA A 100 -7.40 11.38 8.65
C ALA A 100 -6.62 11.79 9.92
N THR A 101 -5.35 11.37 10.06
CA THR A 101 -4.49 11.84 11.15
C THR A 101 -3.83 13.18 10.84
N LEU A 102 -3.31 13.37 9.62
CA LEU A 102 -2.61 14.59 9.22
C LEU A 102 -3.51 15.82 9.15
N GLU A 103 -4.76 15.67 8.72
CA GLU A 103 -5.74 16.77 8.67
C GLU A 103 -6.06 17.32 10.07
N LYS A 104 -6.03 16.46 11.10
CA LYS A 104 -6.34 16.82 12.49
C LYS A 104 -5.16 17.44 13.22
N LEU A 105 -3.97 17.49 12.62
CA LEU A 105 -2.80 18.10 13.24
C LEU A 105 -2.95 19.62 13.29
N ASP A 106 -2.92 20.16 14.51
CA ASP A 106 -2.94 21.60 14.74
C ASP A 106 -1.72 22.27 14.07
N THR A 107 -2.00 23.29 13.27
CA THR A 107 -0.97 24.08 12.58
C THR A 107 -0.16 24.91 13.56
N SER A 108 -0.71 25.26 14.72
CA SER A 108 -0.03 26.04 15.76
C SER A 108 1.25 25.35 16.26
N LEU A 109 1.30 24.00 16.23
CA LEU A 109 2.50 23.24 16.60
C LEU A 109 3.66 23.46 15.63
N LEU A 110 3.37 23.72 14.36
CA LEU A 110 4.40 24.03 13.35
C LEU A 110 4.87 25.48 13.48
N GLU A 111 3.96 26.40 13.80
CA GLU A 111 4.28 27.79 14.11
C GLU A 111 5.19 27.87 15.35
N ALA A 112 4.82 27.20 16.44
CA ALA A 112 5.63 27.12 17.66
C ALA A 112 7.01 26.50 17.42
N ALA A 113 7.10 25.46 16.59
CA ALA A 113 8.39 24.89 16.20
C ALA A 113 9.24 25.90 15.43
N SER A 114 8.63 26.68 14.53
CA SER A 114 9.33 27.72 13.77
C SER A 114 9.79 28.89 14.65
N ASP A 115 8.99 29.28 15.65
CA ASP A 115 9.34 30.32 16.64
C ASP A 115 10.53 29.89 17.51
N LEU A 116 10.67 28.60 17.80
CA LEU A 116 11.82 28.00 18.48
C LEU A 116 13.03 27.81 17.56
N GLY A 117 12.96 28.26 16.30
CA GLY A 117 14.06 28.22 15.33
C GLY A 117 14.16 26.92 14.53
N ALA A 118 13.15 26.04 14.57
CA ALA A 118 13.15 24.82 13.78
C ALA A 118 12.94 25.13 12.29
N ARG A 119 13.79 24.55 11.43
CA ARG A 119 13.59 24.58 9.98
C ARG A 119 12.39 23.70 9.58
N PRO A 120 11.73 23.92 8.43
CA PRO A 120 10.56 23.14 8.02
C PRO A 120 10.77 21.62 8.02
N TRP A 121 11.94 21.15 7.58
CA TRP A 121 12.27 19.71 7.62
C TRP A 121 12.48 19.18 9.06
N GLN A 122 12.96 20.02 9.97
CA GLN A 122 13.10 19.67 11.39
C GLN A 122 11.72 19.57 12.02
N ALA A 123 10.87 20.59 11.85
CA ALA A 123 9.49 20.57 12.33
C ALA A 123 8.69 19.38 11.76
N PHE A 124 8.94 19.00 10.51
CA PHE A 124 8.38 17.79 9.95
C PHE A 124 8.81 16.53 10.72
N LEU A 125 10.11 16.31 10.92
CA LEU A 125 10.64 15.12 11.58
C LEU A 125 10.34 15.06 13.09
N THR A 126 10.25 16.22 13.77
CA THR A 126 10.08 16.28 15.23
C THR A 126 8.63 16.43 15.66
N VAL A 127 7.76 17.01 14.82
CA VAL A 127 6.35 17.27 15.15
C VAL A 127 5.42 16.45 14.26
N THR A 128 5.50 16.64 12.94
CA THR A 128 4.53 16.03 12.01
C THR A 128 4.65 14.51 12.00
N LEU A 129 5.86 13.99 11.80
CA LEU A 129 6.10 12.57 11.64
C LEU A 129 5.69 11.76 12.89
N PRO A 130 6.11 12.13 14.13
CA PRO A 130 5.72 11.41 15.33
C PRO A 130 4.22 11.49 15.62
N LEU A 131 3.59 12.65 15.42
CA LEU A 131 2.15 12.79 15.65
C LEU A 131 1.31 12.06 14.59
N SER A 132 1.84 11.86 13.38
CA SER A 132 1.21 11.08 12.32
C SER A 132 1.36 9.56 12.49
N PHE A 133 2.17 9.10 13.45
CA PHE A 133 2.53 7.69 13.62
C PHE A 133 1.33 6.72 13.74
N PRO A 134 0.25 7.05 14.49
CA PRO A 134 -0.94 6.19 14.51
C PRO A 134 -1.56 5.97 13.13
N GLY A 135 -1.51 6.99 12.26
CA GLY A 135 -1.98 6.91 10.88
C GLY A 135 -1.06 6.10 9.98
N ILE A 136 0.27 6.21 10.18
CA ILE A 136 1.26 5.36 9.51
C ILE A 136 1.01 3.89 9.84
N VAL A 137 0.84 3.55 11.11
CA VAL A 137 0.58 2.17 11.54
C VAL A 137 -0.72 1.65 10.95
N ALA A 138 -1.81 2.44 11.02
CA ALA A 138 -3.09 2.06 10.45
C ALA A 138 -3.00 1.82 8.92
N GLY A 139 -2.38 2.75 8.17
CA GLY A 139 -2.18 2.61 6.73
C GLY A 139 -1.30 1.41 6.36
N CYS A 140 -0.20 1.20 7.09
CA CYS A 140 0.67 0.05 6.90
C CYS A 140 -0.08 -1.27 7.12
N LEU A 141 -0.91 -1.38 8.16
CA LEU A 141 -1.70 -2.58 8.41
C LEU A 141 -2.73 -2.82 7.30
N LEU A 142 -3.45 -1.77 6.87
CA LEU A 142 -4.47 -1.87 5.81
C LEU A 142 -3.90 -2.23 4.44
N VAL A 143 -2.60 -1.98 4.19
CA VAL A 143 -1.92 -2.47 2.99
C VAL A 143 -1.30 -3.84 3.22
N PHE A 144 -0.60 -4.04 4.33
CA PHE A 144 0.19 -5.24 4.59
C PHE A 144 -0.68 -6.49 4.69
N ILE A 145 -1.76 -6.44 5.48
CA ILE A 145 -2.62 -7.60 5.76
C ILE A 145 -3.19 -8.20 4.46
N PRO A 146 -3.90 -7.45 3.60
CA PRO A 146 -4.41 -8.01 2.35
C PRO A 146 -3.28 -8.37 1.38
N SER A 147 -2.17 -7.62 1.36
CA SER A 147 -1.02 -7.93 0.50
C SER A 147 -0.35 -9.27 0.83
N VAL A 148 -0.46 -9.80 2.04
CA VAL A 148 0.11 -11.12 2.38
C VAL A 148 -0.71 -12.25 1.77
N GLY A 149 -2.05 -12.13 1.82
CA GLY A 149 -2.99 -13.10 1.29
C GLY A 149 -3.34 -12.92 -0.19
N GLU A 150 -2.74 -11.93 -0.85
CA GLU A 150 -3.00 -11.64 -2.25
C GLU A 150 -2.55 -12.80 -3.15
N PHE A 151 -3.44 -13.21 -4.05
CA PHE A 151 -3.18 -14.28 -5.02
C PHE A 151 -3.43 -13.83 -6.46
N VAL A 152 -4.37 -12.92 -6.70
CA VAL A 152 -4.78 -12.50 -8.04
C VAL A 152 -3.67 -11.72 -8.73
N ILE A 153 -3.04 -10.78 -8.01
CA ILE A 153 -1.97 -9.95 -8.60
C ILE A 153 -0.73 -10.80 -8.96
N PRO A 154 -0.21 -11.67 -8.06
CA PRO A 154 0.90 -12.58 -8.38
C PRO A 154 0.58 -13.62 -9.43
N ASP A 155 -0.68 -14.01 -9.56
CA ASP A 155 -1.13 -14.94 -10.60
C ASP A 155 -1.18 -14.27 -11.98
N LEU A 156 -1.76 -13.07 -12.06
CA LEU A 156 -1.97 -12.37 -13.33
C LEU A 156 -0.77 -11.53 -13.81
N LEU A 157 -0.01 -10.92 -12.89
CA LEU A 157 1.12 -10.04 -13.22
C LEU A 157 2.49 -10.67 -12.93
N GLY A 158 2.51 -11.67 -12.06
CA GLY A 158 3.72 -12.35 -11.63
C GLY A 158 4.11 -13.52 -12.53
N GLY A 159 5.34 -13.99 -12.35
CA GLY A 159 5.87 -15.15 -13.06
C GLY A 159 5.64 -16.46 -12.29
N THR A 160 6.22 -17.54 -12.80
CA THR A 160 6.29 -18.82 -12.08
C THR A 160 7.10 -18.70 -10.79
N ASP A 161 8.08 -17.78 -10.78
CA ASP A 161 9.05 -17.67 -9.69
C ASP A 161 8.61 -16.68 -8.60
N THR A 162 7.53 -15.93 -8.82
CA THR A 162 7.01 -14.96 -7.84
C THR A 162 6.12 -15.67 -6.82
N LEU A 163 6.73 -16.20 -5.78
CA LEU A 163 6.03 -16.92 -4.71
C LEU A 163 5.41 -15.95 -3.70
N MET A 164 4.09 -15.88 -3.67
CA MET A 164 3.34 -15.24 -2.59
C MET A 164 2.45 -16.26 -1.90
N ILE A 165 2.32 -16.16 -0.57
CA ILE A 165 1.63 -17.18 0.24
C ILE A 165 0.19 -17.39 -0.25
N GLY A 166 -0.51 -16.32 -0.66
CA GLY A 166 -1.84 -16.42 -1.25
C GLY A 166 -1.88 -17.29 -2.52
N LYS A 167 -0.93 -17.07 -3.44
CA LYS A 167 -0.78 -17.87 -4.68
C LYS A 167 -0.41 -19.32 -4.37
N VAL A 168 0.55 -19.55 -3.46
CA VAL A 168 0.94 -20.92 -3.06
C VAL A 168 -0.25 -21.67 -2.47
N LEU A 169 -1.02 -21.04 -1.60
CA LEU A 169 -2.21 -21.65 -1.01
C LEU A 169 -3.26 -21.99 -2.07
N TRP A 170 -3.46 -21.10 -3.05
CA TRP A 170 -4.33 -21.37 -4.20
C TRP A 170 -3.85 -22.58 -5.01
N ASP A 171 -2.55 -22.64 -5.34
CA ASP A 171 -1.95 -23.74 -6.09
C ASP A 171 -2.07 -25.07 -5.33
N GLU A 172 -1.85 -25.08 -4.01
CA GLU A 172 -1.99 -26.30 -3.22
C GLU A 172 -3.45 -26.80 -3.16
N PHE A 173 -4.43 -25.90 -3.07
CA PHE A 173 -5.85 -26.29 -3.08
C PHE A 173 -6.33 -26.79 -4.45
N PHE A 174 -5.98 -26.08 -5.52
CA PHE A 174 -6.64 -26.24 -6.82
C PHE A 174 -5.77 -26.88 -7.89
N THR A 175 -4.46 -26.68 -7.85
CA THR A 175 -3.52 -27.24 -8.84
C THR A 175 -3.02 -28.61 -8.37
N ASN A 176 -2.53 -28.70 -7.12
CA ASN A 176 -2.02 -29.94 -6.55
C ASN A 176 -3.10 -30.79 -5.87
N ALA A 177 -4.24 -30.17 -5.53
CA ALA A 177 -5.34 -30.80 -4.79
C ALA A 177 -4.90 -31.42 -3.44
N ASP A 178 -3.92 -30.83 -2.77
CA ASP A 178 -3.47 -31.19 -1.42
C ASP A 178 -4.21 -30.35 -0.37
N TRP A 179 -5.50 -30.64 -0.21
CA TRP A 179 -6.38 -29.97 0.75
C TRP A 179 -5.84 -29.99 2.20
N PRO A 180 -5.25 -31.11 2.69
CA PRO A 180 -4.63 -31.14 4.01
C PRO A 180 -3.49 -30.13 4.17
N LEU A 181 -2.52 -30.10 3.24
CA LEU A 181 -1.40 -29.16 3.28
C LEU A 181 -1.88 -27.72 3.20
N ALA A 182 -2.76 -27.44 2.23
CA ALA A 182 -3.30 -26.10 2.01
C ALA A 182 -4.08 -25.58 3.24
N SER A 183 -4.84 -26.45 3.90
CA SER A 183 -5.55 -26.12 5.15
C SER A 183 -4.58 -25.81 6.30
N ALA A 184 -3.50 -26.58 6.44
CA ALA A 184 -2.48 -26.33 7.47
C ALA A 184 -1.80 -24.98 7.28
N VAL A 185 -1.43 -24.65 6.04
CA VAL A 185 -0.83 -23.35 5.67
C VAL A 185 -1.82 -22.21 5.91
N ALA A 186 -3.10 -22.38 5.55
CA ALA A 186 -4.15 -21.40 5.79
C ALA A 186 -4.33 -21.07 7.27
N VAL A 187 -4.36 -22.09 8.15
CA VAL A 187 -4.47 -21.92 9.60
C VAL A 187 -3.25 -21.22 10.16
N CYS A 188 -2.03 -21.59 9.73
CA CYS A 188 -0.80 -20.92 10.14
C CYS A 188 -0.81 -19.43 9.74
N LEU A 189 -1.24 -19.13 8.52
CA LEU A 189 -1.35 -17.75 8.03
C LEU A 189 -2.38 -16.96 8.84
N LEU A 190 -3.53 -17.56 9.15
CA LEU A 190 -4.57 -16.93 9.97
C LEU A 190 -4.01 -16.58 11.36
N VAL A 191 -3.33 -17.52 12.03
CA VAL A 191 -2.70 -17.28 13.33
C VAL A 191 -1.67 -16.15 13.25
N LEU A 192 -0.81 -16.17 12.22
CA LEU A 192 0.23 -15.17 12.01
C LEU A 192 -0.34 -13.76 11.80
N LEU A 193 -1.48 -13.62 11.13
CA LEU A 193 -2.12 -12.32 10.91
C LEU A 193 -2.98 -11.88 12.10
N VAL A 194 -3.84 -12.75 12.63
CA VAL A 194 -4.86 -12.39 13.62
C VAL A 194 -4.24 -12.14 15.00
N VAL A 195 -3.26 -12.95 15.42
CA VAL A 195 -2.71 -12.85 16.79
C VAL A 195 -2.01 -11.51 17.04
N PRO A 196 -1.09 -11.02 16.17
CA PRO A 196 -0.45 -9.72 16.37
C PRO A 196 -1.44 -8.57 16.36
N ILE A 197 -2.46 -8.62 15.48
CA ILE A 197 -3.51 -7.59 15.41
C ILE A 197 -4.33 -7.57 16.69
N ALA A 198 -4.75 -8.74 17.18
CA ALA A 198 -5.52 -8.85 18.42
C ALA A 198 -4.73 -8.32 19.63
N ILE A 199 -3.42 -8.58 19.68
CA ILE A 199 -2.53 -8.03 20.71
C ILE A 199 -2.44 -6.50 20.58
N PHE A 200 -2.19 -5.99 19.38
CA PHE A 200 -2.07 -4.56 19.12
C PHE A 200 -3.35 -3.80 19.49
N GLN A 201 -4.52 -4.29 19.06
CA GLN A 201 -5.82 -3.70 19.41
C GLN A 201 -6.07 -3.74 20.91
N ARG A 202 -5.72 -4.84 21.60
CA ARG A 202 -5.84 -4.93 23.07
C ARG A 202 -4.94 -3.93 23.78
N GLN A 203 -3.72 -3.71 23.31
CA GLN A 203 -2.81 -2.71 23.88
C GLN A 203 -3.33 -1.28 23.67
N GLN A 204 -3.86 -1.00 22.49
CA GLN A 204 -4.44 0.30 22.15
C GLN A 204 -5.69 0.60 23.00
N ALA A 205 -6.59 -0.37 23.16
CA ALA A 205 -7.76 -0.24 24.05
C ALA A 205 -7.35 0.07 25.50
N LYS A 206 -6.36 -0.65 26.03
CA LYS A 206 -5.81 -0.37 27.38
C LYS A 206 -5.15 0.99 27.52
N SER A 207 -4.60 1.55 26.45
CA SER A 207 -3.99 2.90 26.49
C SER A 207 -5.04 4.00 26.53
N LEU A 208 -6.19 3.80 25.87
CA LEU A 208 -7.33 4.71 25.89
C LEU A 208 -8.06 4.68 27.25
N GLU A 209 -8.16 3.52 27.89
CA GLU A 209 -8.72 3.39 29.25
C GLU A 209 -7.86 4.06 30.35
N ARG A 210 -6.60 4.38 30.06
CA ARG A 210 -5.66 4.99 31.01
C ARG A 210 -5.55 6.52 30.88
N GLN A 211 -6.18 7.11 29.87
CA GLN A 211 -6.29 8.56 29.67
C GLN A 211 -7.61 9.07 30.25
#